data_AF-X6KW00-F1
#
_entry.id   AF-X6KW00-F1
#
_cell.length_a   1.000
_cell.length_b   1.000
_cell.length_c   1.000
_cell.angle_alpha   90.00
_cell.angle_beta   90.00
_cell.angle_gamma   90.00
#
_symmetry.space_group_name_H-M   'P 1'
#
loop_
_entity.id
_entity.type
_entity.pdbx_description
1 polymer ?
#
loop_
_entity_poly.entity_id
_entity_poly.type
_entity_poly.pdbx_seq_one_letter_code
_entity_poly.pdbx_strand_id
1 'polypeptide(L)'
;MMKRTTAAAILSAMPMTLWAMGDQPDPDGLLDIEGTLQQGTECPLIVTDSGTAFALSMGDRKWEAGQRVRVHGSLVEMSICMEGEGTIGVSDIDPL
;
A
#
# COMPACT_ATOMS: atom_id res chain seq x y z
N MET A 1 19.85 52.55 12.01
CA MET A 1 18.85 51.64 11.41
C MET A 1 19.37 51.13 10.07
N MET A 2 19.02 49.89 9.72
CA MET A 2 19.38 49.11 8.52
C MET A 2 20.81 48.54 8.39
N LYS A 3 20.91 47.21 8.57
CA LYS A 3 21.50 46.27 7.61
C LYS A 3 20.99 44.86 7.93
N ARG A 4 20.04 44.37 7.13
CA ARG A 4 19.60 42.96 7.13
C ARG A 4 20.28 42.29 5.94
N THR A 5 21.15 41.33 6.22
CA THR A 5 21.84 40.52 5.23
C THR A 5 21.02 39.27 4.95
N THR A 6 20.58 39.10 3.71
CA THR A 6 19.78 37.95 3.26
C THR A 6 20.70 36.77 2.96
N ALA A 7 20.47 35.62 3.60
CA ALA A 7 21.14 34.36 3.28
C ALA A 7 20.41 33.68 2.11
N ALA A 8 21.16 33.35 1.05
CA ALA A 8 20.69 32.52 -0.06
C ALA A 8 20.85 31.04 0.32
N ALA A 9 19.74 30.31 0.42
CA ALA A 9 19.74 28.85 0.58
C ALA A 9 19.76 28.21 -0.81
N ILE A 10 20.82 27.43 -1.05
CA ILE A 10 21.06 26.66 -2.27
C ILE A 10 20.09 25.46 -2.25
N LEU A 11 19.12 25.44 -3.17
CA LEU A 11 18.31 24.25 -3.43
C LEU A 11 19.21 23.16 -4.02
N SER A 12 19.50 22.11 -3.25
CA SER A 12 20.03 20.86 -3.78
C SER A 12 18.89 20.08 -4.44
N ALA A 13 18.92 19.99 -5.76
CA ALA A 13 18.12 19.06 -6.53
C ALA A 13 18.65 17.64 -6.29
N MET A 14 17.88 16.81 -5.58
CA MET A 14 18.14 15.37 -5.52
C MET A 14 17.44 14.67 -6.70
N PRO A 15 18.12 13.74 -7.38
CA PRO A 15 17.62 13.10 -8.59
C PRO A 15 16.46 12.15 -8.29
N MET A 16 15.37 12.29 -9.04
CA MET A 16 14.25 11.35 -9.13
C MET A 16 14.76 10.01 -9.68
N THR A 17 15.21 9.11 -8.81
CA THR A 17 15.26 7.69 -9.12
C THR A 17 13.84 7.17 -9.24
N LEU A 18 13.41 7.04 -10.50
CA LEU A 18 12.46 6.09 -11.07
C LEU A 18 12.04 4.94 -10.11
N TRP A 19 11.13 5.21 -9.19
CA TRP A 19 10.39 4.16 -8.46
C TRP A 19 9.11 3.84 -9.22
N ALA A 20 8.78 2.54 -9.24
CA ALA A 20 7.70 1.96 -10.02
C ALA A 20 6.39 2.74 -9.84
N MET A 21 5.85 3.20 -10.97
CA MET A 21 4.51 3.78 -11.05
C MET A 21 3.51 2.64 -10.84
N GLY A 22 3.03 2.45 -9.60
CA GLY A 22 2.03 1.42 -9.28
C GLY A 22 1.52 1.40 -7.84
N ASP A 23 2.16 2.12 -6.92
CA ASP A 23 1.84 2.04 -5.48
C ASP A 23 1.74 3.44 -4.85
N GLN A 24 1.17 4.41 -5.56
CA GLN A 24 0.97 5.73 -4.96
C GLN A 24 -0.36 5.69 -4.19
N PRO A 25 -0.33 5.84 -2.84
CA PRO A 25 -1.57 5.88 -2.06
C PRO A 25 -2.46 7.00 -2.58
N ASP A 26 -3.75 6.69 -2.71
CA ASP A 26 -4.79 7.65 -3.05
C ASP A 26 -4.71 8.86 -2.09
N PRO A 27 -4.99 10.10 -2.52
CA PRO A 27 -4.98 11.28 -1.64
C PRO A 27 -5.79 11.12 -0.34
N ASP A 28 -6.76 10.20 -0.32
CA ASP A 28 -7.56 9.89 0.86
C ASP A 28 -6.88 8.91 1.85
N GLY A 29 -5.63 8.52 1.59
CA GLY A 29 -4.90 7.50 2.37
C GLY A 29 -5.40 6.08 2.10
N LEU A 30 -6.15 5.90 1.01
CA LEU A 30 -6.59 4.59 0.54
C LEU A 30 -5.51 3.97 -0.35
N LEU A 31 -5.30 2.68 -0.16
CA LEU A 31 -4.46 1.85 -1.04
C LEU A 31 -5.33 1.29 -2.15
N ASP A 32 -4.77 1.26 -3.36
CA ASP A 32 -5.29 0.56 -4.53
C ASP A 32 -4.18 -0.37 -5.02
N ILE A 33 -4.30 -1.67 -4.70
CA ILE A 33 -3.23 -2.65 -4.90
C ILE A 33 -3.74 -3.82 -5.73
N GLU A 34 -2.97 -4.19 -6.75
CA GLU A 34 -3.19 -5.40 -7.52
C GLU A 34 -2.28 -6.53 -7.09
N GLY A 35 -2.80 -7.75 -7.16
CA GLY A 35 -2.00 -8.93 -6.83
C GLY A 35 -2.78 -10.23 -6.91
N THR A 36 -2.10 -11.30 -6.51
CA THR A 36 -2.70 -12.64 -6.44
C THR A 36 -3.05 -12.95 -5.00
N LEU A 37 -4.29 -13.40 -4.77
CA LEU A 37 -4.73 -13.86 -3.47
C LEU A 37 -4.03 -15.16 -3.10
N GLN A 38 -3.54 -15.25 -1.88
CA GLN A 38 -2.92 -16.46 -1.33
C GLN A 38 -3.51 -16.80 0.04
N GLN A 39 -3.41 -18.06 0.40
CA GLN A 39 -3.71 -18.50 1.76
C GLN A 39 -2.61 -18.00 2.70
N GLY A 40 -2.97 -17.15 3.66
CA GLY A 40 -2.10 -16.82 4.79
C GLY A 40 -2.38 -17.70 6.00
N THR A 41 -1.52 -17.55 7.00
CA THR A 41 -1.52 -18.22 8.29
C THR A 41 -2.71 -17.79 9.14
N GLU A 42 -3.00 -16.49 9.16
CA GLU A 42 -4.07 -15.89 9.96
C GLU A 42 -5.25 -15.46 9.09
N CYS A 43 -4.94 -14.73 8.03
CA CYS A 43 -5.89 -14.13 7.11
C CYS A 43 -5.39 -14.31 5.67
N PRO A 44 -6.24 -14.09 4.65
CA PRO A 44 -5.82 -14.15 3.26
C PRO A 44 -4.74 -13.10 2.99
N LEU A 45 -3.83 -13.38 2.06
CA LEU A 45 -2.82 -12.43 1.62
C LEU A 45 -3.15 -11.94 0.21
N ILE A 46 -2.77 -10.70 -0.09
CA ILE A 46 -2.51 -10.27 -1.46
C ILE A 46 -0.99 -10.22 -1.67
N VAL A 47 -0.51 -10.87 -2.73
CA VAL A 47 0.89 -10.80 -3.14
C VAL A 47 0.98 -10.03 -4.45
N THR A 48 1.63 -8.87 -4.42
CA THR A 48 1.82 -8.00 -5.58
C THR A 48 2.77 -8.63 -6.59
N ASP A 49 2.83 -8.08 -7.80
CA ASP A 49 3.78 -8.54 -8.83
C ASP A 49 5.25 -8.36 -8.43
N SER A 50 5.54 -7.42 -7.51
CA SER A 50 6.89 -7.25 -6.93
C SER A 50 7.22 -8.29 -5.86
N GLY A 51 6.26 -9.13 -5.47
CA GLY A 51 6.39 -10.12 -4.41
C GLY A 51 6.11 -9.58 -3.01
N THR A 52 5.63 -8.34 -2.88
CA THR A 52 5.25 -7.76 -1.59
C THR A 52 3.95 -8.40 -1.12
N ALA A 53 3.87 -8.79 0.16
CA ALA A 53 2.70 -9.43 0.72
C ALA A 53 2.04 -8.56 1.80
N PHE A 54 0.71 -8.41 1.71
CA PHE A 54 -0.12 -7.78 2.73
C PHE A 54 -1.22 -8.72 3.17
N ALA A 55 -1.50 -8.76 4.47
CA ALA A 55 -2.68 -9.44 4.98
C ALA A 55 -3.96 -8.65 4.67
N LEU A 56 -5.05 -9.36 4.38
CA LEU A 56 -6.34 -8.77 4.06
C LEU A 56 -7.35 -9.06 5.17
N SER A 57 -7.85 -8.01 5.81
CA SER A 57 -9.02 -8.09 6.69
C SER A 57 -10.29 -8.08 5.82
N MET A 58 -10.71 -9.28 5.41
CA MET A 58 -11.82 -9.49 4.47
C MET A 58 -13.20 -9.49 5.13
N GLY A 59 -13.29 -9.63 6.46
CA GLY A 59 -14.54 -9.93 7.14
C GLY A 59 -15.13 -11.27 6.66
N ASP A 60 -16.43 -11.30 6.38
CA ASP A 60 -17.13 -12.49 5.89
C ASP A 60 -17.12 -12.65 4.35
N ARG A 61 -16.32 -11.85 3.64
CA ARG A 61 -16.22 -11.91 2.17
C ARG A 61 -15.59 -13.23 1.73
N LYS A 62 -16.16 -13.81 0.67
CA LYS A 62 -15.60 -14.98 0.00
C LYS A 62 -14.40 -14.58 -0.84
N TRP A 63 -13.42 -15.46 -0.91
CA TRP A 63 -12.20 -15.28 -1.68
C TRP A 63 -11.64 -16.65 -2.07
N GLU A 64 -10.83 -16.68 -3.12
CA GLU A 64 -10.23 -17.90 -3.64
C GLU A 64 -8.72 -17.69 -3.84
N ALA A 65 -7.92 -18.65 -3.35
CA ALA A 65 -6.47 -18.60 -3.56
C ALA A 65 -6.12 -18.78 -5.04
N GLY A 66 -5.12 -18.04 -5.51
CA GLY A 66 -4.69 -18.00 -6.91
C GLY A 66 -5.46 -17.01 -7.77
N GLN A 67 -6.54 -16.40 -7.26
CA GLN A 67 -7.29 -15.39 -7.98
C GLN A 67 -6.50 -14.08 -8.03
N ARG A 68 -6.44 -13.45 -9.20
CA ARG A 68 -5.88 -12.11 -9.37
C ARG A 68 -6.97 -11.07 -9.17
N VAL A 69 -6.67 -10.05 -8.37
CA VAL A 69 -7.65 -9.05 -7.94
C VAL A 69 -7.00 -7.68 -7.85
N ARG A 70 -7.84 -6.65 -7.84
CA ARG A 70 -7.54 -5.30 -7.36
C ARG A 70 -8.26 -5.09 -6.03
N VAL A 71 -7.54 -4.61 -5.02
CA VAL A 71 -8.05 -4.36 -3.67
C VAL A 71 -7.96 -2.87 -3.38
N HIS A 72 -9.09 -2.30 -2.96
CA HIS A 72 -9.16 -0.96 -2.41
C HIS A 72 -9.34 -1.03 -0.88
N GLY A 73 -8.54 -0.30 -0.11
CA GLY A 73 -8.62 -0.35 1.35
C GLY A 73 -7.67 0.62 2.04
N SER A 74 -7.37 0.39 3.32
CA SER A 74 -6.38 1.18 4.06
C SER A 74 -5.58 0.31 5.02
N LEU A 75 -4.36 0.73 5.38
CA LEU A 75 -3.58 0.05 6.41
C LEU A 75 -4.25 0.21 7.77
N VAL A 76 -4.32 -0.88 8.52
CA VAL A 76 -4.79 -0.86 9.92
C VAL A 76 -3.60 -1.07 10.86
N GLU A 77 -3.49 -0.20 11.86
CA GLU A 77 -2.36 -0.23 12.82
C GLU A 77 -2.44 -1.40 13.81
N MET A 78 -3.64 -1.88 14.13
CA MET A 78 -3.86 -2.99 15.04
C MET A 78 -4.78 -4.02 14.38
N SER A 79 -4.30 -5.25 14.30
CA SER A 79 -5.00 -6.36 13.66
C SER A 79 -4.59 -7.68 14.30
N ILE A 80 -5.38 -8.72 14.09
CA ILE A 80 -4.99 -10.11 14.35
C ILE A 80 -4.31 -10.75 13.13
N CYS A 81 -4.30 -10.06 11.98
CA CYS A 81 -3.71 -10.54 10.73
C CYS A 81 -2.31 -9.92 10.57
N MET A 82 -1.33 -10.39 11.32
CA MET A 82 0.00 -9.79 11.45
C MET A 82 1.01 -10.29 10.42
N GLU A 83 0.61 -11.17 9.50
CA GLU A 83 1.48 -11.68 8.43
C GLU A 83 1.73 -10.64 7.31
N GLY A 84 2.98 -10.55 6.85
CA GLY A 84 3.40 -9.66 5.76
C GLY A 84 3.83 -8.28 6.23
N GLU A 85 3.79 -7.30 5.33
CA GLU A 85 4.22 -5.91 5.58
C GLU A 85 3.18 -5.07 6.33
N GLY A 86 1.96 -5.59 6.47
CA GLY A 86 0.87 -4.94 7.18
C GLY A 86 -0.48 -5.56 6.84
N THR A 87 -1.52 -5.11 7.54
CA THR A 87 -2.90 -5.51 7.23
C THR A 87 -3.62 -4.40 6.49
N ILE A 88 -4.31 -4.76 5.41
CA ILE A 88 -5.24 -3.90 4.70
C ILE A 88 -6.66 -4.21 5.18
N GLY A 89 -7.34 -3.21 5.71
CA GLY A 89 -8.80 -3.22 5.87
C GLY A 89 -9.44 -3.05 4.50
N VAL A 90 -10.03 -4.11 3.96
CA VAL A 90 -10.58 -4.10 2.60
C VAL A 90 -11.87 -3.29 2.58
N SER A 91 -11.94 -2.28 1.73
CA SER A 91 -13.17 -1.56 1.42
C SER A 91 -13.86 -2.21 0.23
N ASP A 92 -13.12 -2.45 -0.84
CA ASP A 92 -13.61 -3.05 -2.09
C ASP A 92 -12.60 -4.03 -2.69
N ILE A 93 -13.08 -4.97 -3.50
CA ILE A 93 -12.26 -5.99 -4.16
C ILE A 93 -12.90 -6.43 -5.47
N ASP A 94 -12.13 -6.27 -6.56
CA ASP A 94 -12.56 -6.60 -7.91
C ASP A 94 -11.69 -7.70 -8.52
N PRO A 95 -12.27 -8.71 -9.18
CA PRO A 95 -11.53 -9.67 -10.00
C PRO A 95 -10.89 -8.99 -11.23
N LEU A 96 -9.69 -9.44 -11.59
CA LEU A 96 -8.98 -9.02 -12.82
C LEU A 96 -9.00 -10.12 -13.90
#